data_AF-A0A2M9D381-F1
#
_entry.id   AF-A0A2M9D381-F1
#
_cell.length_a   1.000
_cell.length_b   1.000
_cell.length_c   1.000
_cell.angle_alpha   90.00
_cell.angle_beta   90.00
_cell.angle_gamma   90.00
#
_symmetry.space_group_name_H-M   'P 1'
#
loop_
_entity.id
_entity.type
_entity.pdbx_description
1 polymer ?
#
loop_
_entity_poly.entity_id
_entity_poly.type
_entity_poly.pdbx_seq_one_letter_code
_entity_poly.pdbx_strand_id
1 'polypeptide(L)'
;MNSGGVVPVGELIEGDDHWVLPIADLLVTQLRFDFAVTLIFEEHFHVRMEGVIALSSDVGSSDSVIEVEGDVDQLVPLLRLKTATVREGLAFKDGRLELTFTDGSRLVAPAGQAYESWQLAGPHGLLIVSVPDGGLTIWMPKTDEGTE
;
A
#
# COMPACT_ATOMS: atom_id res chain seq x y z
N MET A 1 27.76 -10.63 -10.33
CA MET A 1 27.13 -11.81 -9.72
C MET A 1 26.48 -11.32 -8.44
N ASN A 2 25.19 -11.01 -8.47
CA ASN A 2 24.45 -10.66 -7.27
C ASN A 2 23.57 -11.86 -6.93
N SER A 3 23.87 -12.47 -5.79
CA SER A 3 23.16 -13.63 -5.27
C SER A 3 21.72 -13.22 -5.00
N GLY A 4 20.79 -13.74 -5.80
CA GLY A 4 19.36 -13.62 -5.57
C GLY A 4 19.02 -14.32 -4.26
N GLY A 5 18.94 -13.54 -3.18
CA GLY A 5 18.26 -13.95 -1.97
C GLY A 5 16.80 -14.12 -2.32
N VAL A 6 16.25 -15.31 -2.05
CA VAL A 6 14.82 -15.54 -2.08
C VAL A 6 14.22 -14.65 -0.99
N VAL A 7 13.48 -13.62 -1.39
CA VAL A 7 12.69 -12.78 -0.47
C VAL A 7 11.59 -13.68 0.11
N PRO A 8 11.54 -13.88 1.44
CA PRO A 8 10.46 -14.64 2.05
C PRO A 8 9.13 -13.95 1.78
N VAL A 9 8.16 -14.71 1.29
CA VAL A 9 6.78 -14.23 1.17
C VAL A 9 6.29 -13.81 2.55
N GLY A 10 5.75 -12.61 2.66
CA GLY A 10 5.17 -12.10 3.91
C GLY A 10 6.12 -11.38 4.87
N GLU A 11 7.37 -11.10 4.48
CA GLU A 11 8.30 -10.31 5.30
C GLU A 11 8.40 -8.85 4.85
N LEU A 12 8.41 -7.93 5.82
CA LEU A 12 8.69 -6.52 5.60
C LEU A 12 10.21 -6.32 5.49
N ILE A 13 10.70 -5.83 4.34
CA ILE A 13 12.14 -5.71 4.07
C ILE A 13 12.54 -4.24 3.98
N GLU A 14 13.57 -3.84 4.73
CA GLU A 14 14.15 -2.51 4.63
C GLU A 14 15.12 -2.42 3.44
N GLY A 15 14.89 -1.45 2.55
CA GLY A 15 15.82 -1.00 1.52
C GLY A 15 16.44 0.36 1.86
N ASP A 16 17.21 0.90 0.92
CA ASP A 16 17.92 2.16 1.10
C ASP A 16 16.96 3.35 1.30
N ASP A 17 15.98 3.51 0.40
CA ASP A 17 15.03 4.63 0.37
C ASP A 17 13.56 4.20 0.55
N HIS A 18 13.29 2.91 0.72
CA HIS A 18 11.94 2.37 0.86
C HIS A 18 11.93 1.10 1.71
N TRP A 19 10.72 0.66 2.04
CA TRP A 19 10.41 -0.65 2.57
C TRP A 19 9.62 -1.45 1.54
N VAL A 20 9.99 -2.70 1.31
CA VAL A 20 9.20 -3.64 0.50
C VAL A 20 8.11 -4.23 1.38
N LEU A 21 6.86 -4.02 0.98
CA LEU A 21 5.68 -4.40 1.74
C LEU A 21 5.38 -5.91 1.60
N PRO A 22 4.95 -6.58 2.67
CA PRO A 22 4.64 -8.02 2.68
C PRO A 22 3.29 -8.37 2.02
N ILE A 23 2.96 -7.72 0.90
CA ILE A 23 1.69 -7.89 0.18
C ILE A 23 1.87 -8.28 -1.29
N ALA A 24 3.10 -8.54 -1.73
CA ALA A 24 3.34 -9.10 -3.05
C ALA A 24 2.64 -10.46 -3.21
N ASP A 25 2.14 -10.71 -4.43
CA ASP A 25 1.34 -11.88 -4.82
C ASP A 25 -0.02 -12.02 -4.12
N LEU A 26 -0.39 -11.12 -3.20
CA LEU A 26 -1.70 -11.14 -2.55
C LEU A 26 -2.78 -10.56 -3.46
N LEU A 27 -3.94 -11.21 -3.46
CA LEU A 27 -5.16 -10.72 -4.10
C LEU A 27 -5.83 -9.65 -3.23
N VAL A 28 -6.25 -8.54 -3.83
CA VAL A 28 -7.24 -7.65 -3.20
C VAL A 28 -8.58 -8.40 -3.17
N THR A 29 -9.09 -8.70 -1.98
CA THR A 29 -10.34 -9.45 -1.80
C THR A 29 -11.54 -8.52 -1.65
N GLN A 30 -11.33 -7.31 -1.12
CA GLN A 30 -12.37 -6.34 -0.87
C GLN A 30 -11.85 -4.90 -1.03
N LEU A 31 -12.74 -4.02 -1.54
CA LEU A 31 -12.59 -2.57 -1.46
C LEU A 31 -13.59 -2.05 -0.43
N ARG A 32 -13.14 -1.16 0.46
CA ARG A 32 -14.01 -0.43 1.39
C ARG A 32 -13.90 1.06 1.08
N PHE A 33 -15.06 1.69 0.93
CA PHE A 33 -15.20 3.12 0.71
C PHE A 33 -15.93 3.73 1.91
N ASP A 34 -15.29 4.66 2.59
CA ASP A 34 -15.87 5.53 3.59
C ASP A 34 -15.32 6.95 3.39
N PHE A 35 -14.86 7.62 4.45
CA PHE A 35 -14.05 8.85 4.31
C PHE A 35 -12.60 8.54 3.87
N ALA A 36 -12.34 7.28 3.47
CA ALA A 36 -11.11 6.80 2.87
C ALA A 36 -11.40 5.69 1.84
N VAL A 37 -10.35 5.27 1.14
CA VAL A 37 -10.33 4.02 0.38
C VAL A 37 -9.48 3.01 1.13
N THR A 38 -9.99 1.80 1.34
CA THR A 38 -9.20 0.69 1.88
C THR A 38 -9.19 -0.49 0.92
N LEU A 39 -7.99 -0.94 0.55
CA LEU A 39 -7.76 -2.23 -0.10
C LEU A 39 -7.58 -3.27 1.01
N ILE A 40 -8.36 -4.33 0.98
CA ILE A 40 -8.22 -5.48 1.88
C ILE A 40 -7.69 -6.64 1.06
N PHE A 41 -6.59 -7.22 1.51
CA PHE A 41 -5.90 -8.31 0.85
C PHE A 41 -6.23 -9.65 1.52
N GLU A 42 -5.75 -10.73 0.93
CA GLU A 42 -5.60 -12.01 1.64
C GLU A 42 -4.68 -11.84 2.86
N GLU A 43 -4.64 -12.85 3.75
CA GLU A 43 -3.75 -12.85 4.93
C GLU A 43 -3.93 -11.65 5.88
N HIS A 44 -5.12 -11.04 5.89
CA HIS A 44 -5.52 -9.95 6.80
C HIS A 44 -4.72 -8.64 6.67
N PHE A 45 -4.02 -8.43 5.57
CA PHE A 45 -3.43 -7.12 5.27
C PHE A 45 -4.50 -6.13 4.79
N HIS A 46 -4.31 -4.86 5.14
CA HIS A 46 -5.10 -3.77 4.62
C HIS A 46 -4.25 -2.52 4.39
N VAL A 47 -4.51 -1.85 3.27
CA VAL A 47 -3.93 -0.54 2.95
C VAL A 47 -5.07 0.45 2.92
N ARG A 48 -5.04 1.43 3.83
CA ARG A 48 -6.01 2.53 3.89
C ARG A 48 -5.33 3.80 3.39
N MET A 49 -6.02 4.54 2.52
CA MET A 49 -5.54 5.79 1.90
C MET A 49 -6.61 6.88 2.01
N GLU A 50 -6.16 8.08 2.32
CA GLU A 50 -6.93 9.31 2.51
C GLU A 50 -6.32 10.43 1.64
N GLY A 51 -7.09 11.48 1.36
CA GLY A 51 -6.66 12.59 0.50
C GLY A 51 -6.50 12.22 -0.98
N VAL A 52 -5.44 12.73 -1.59
CA VAL A 52 -5.18 12.57 -3.02
C VAL A 52 -4.42 11.27 -3.29
N ILE A 53 -4.93 10.46 -4.21
CA ILE A 53 -4.21 9.31 -4.77
C ILE A 53 -4.15 9.41 -6.30
N ALA A 54 -3.18 8.72 -6.90
CA ALA A 54 -3.01 8.65 -8.35
C ALA A 54 -3.07 7.20 -8.83
N LEU A 55 -3.91 6.92 -9.83
CA LEU A 55 -4.05 5.61 -10.46
C LEU A 55 -3.67 5.69 -11.95
N SER A 56 -2.68 4.93 -12.39
CA SER A 56 -2.41 4.68 -13.80
C SER A 56 -2.96 3.32 -14.24
N SER A 57 -3.44 3.22 -15.47
CA SER A 57 -4.04 1.98 -16.00
C SER A 57 -2.99 0.99 -16.50
N ASP A 58 -1.84 1.49 -16.93
CA ASP A 58 -0.71 0.77 -17.48
C ASP A 58 0.56 1.62 -17.44
N VAL A 59 1.71 1.01 -17.77
CA VAL A 59 2.99 1.71 -17.79
C VAL A 59 2.99 2.74 -18.93
N GLY A 60 3.02 4.03 -18.56
CA GLY A 60 3.08 5.15 -19.51
C GLY A 60 1.75 5.84 -19.80
N SER A 61 0.63 5.41 -19.21
CA SER A 61 -0.59 6.22 -19.19
C SER A 61 -0.47 7.40 -18.22
N SER A 62 -1.24 8.45 -18.50
CA SER A 62 -1.43 9.54 -17.56
C SER A 62 -2.15 9.06 -16.31
N ASP A 63 -1.66 9.49 -15.16
CA ASP A 63 -2.28 9.23 -13.88
C ASP A 63 -3.67 9.89 -13.81
N SER A 64 -4.67 9.12 -13.38
CA SER A 64 -5.94 9.66 -12.91
C SER A 64 -5.77 10.07 -11.46
N VAL A 65 -5.82 11.38 -11.20
CA VAL A 65 -5.80 11.94 -9.84
C VAL A 65 -7.19 11.81 -9.24
N ILE A 66 -7.28 11.26 -8.04
CA ILE A 66 -8.51 10.94 -7.34
C ILE A 66 -8.45 11.61 -5.96
N GLU A 67 -9.40 12.48 -5.67
CA GLU A 67 -9.65 12.99 -4.32
C GLU A 67 -10.56 12.00 -3.58
N VAL A 68 -10.02 11.28 -2.60
CA VAL A 68 -10.72 10.19 -1.90
C VAL A 68 -11.99 10.67 -1.18
N GLU A 69 -11.91 11.84 -0.55
CA GLU A 69 -13.04 12.49 0.15
C GLU A 69 -13.90 13.36 -0.78
N GLY A 70 -13.60 13.38 -2.08
CA GLY A 70 -14.30 14.17 -3.09
C GLY A 70 -15.58 13.51 -3.60
N ASP A 71 -15.91 13.80 -4.87
CA ASP A 71 -17.09 13.23 -5.54
C ASP A 71 -16.94 11.72 -5.73
N VAL A 72 -18.00 10.96 -5.41
CA VAL A 72 -18.03 9.49 -5.49
C VAL A 72 -17.65 8.95 -6.87
N ASP A 73 -17.96 9.69 -7.94
CA ASP A 73 -17.63 9.28 -9.31
C ASP A 73 -16.11 9.19 -9.55
N GLN A 74 -15.29 9.92 -8.78
CA GLN A 74 -13.83 9.82 -8.84
C GLN A 74 -13.31 8.46 -8.33
N LEU A 75 -14.11 7.73 -7.55
CA LEU A 75 -13.74 6.42 -6.99
C LEU A 75 -14.01 5.27 -7.96
N VAL A 76 -14.81 5.49 -9.01
CA VAL A 76 -15.17 4.46 -10.00
C VAL A 76 -13.95 3.75 -10.62
N PRO A 77 -12.85 4.44 -10.99
CA PRO A 77 -11.65 3.78 -11.50
C PRO A 77 -11.05 2.74 -10.55
N LEU A 78 -11.22 2.90 -9.24
CA LEU A 78 -10.67 1.99 -8.23
C LEU A 78 -11.38 0.64 -8.19
N LEU A 79 -12.60 0.55 -8.71
CA LEU A 79 -13.39 -0.70 -8.70
C LEU A 79 -12.67 -1.86 -9.39
N ARG A 80 -11.83 -1.56 -10.39
CA ARG A 80 -11.00 -2.57 -11.07
C ARG A 80 -9.99 -3.25 -10.14
N LEU A 81 -9.59 -2.59 -9.05
CA LEU A 81 -8.62 -3.12 -8.11
C LEU A 81 -9.19 -4.26 -7.26
N LYS A 82 -10.51 -4.44 -7.20
CA LYS A 82 -11.17 -5.51 -6.41
C LYS A 82 -10.76 -6.93 -6.81
N THR A 83 -10.19 -7.11 -8.00
CA THR A 83 -9.67 -8.41 -8.46
C THR A 83 -8.21 -8.33 -8.88
N ALA A 84 -7.51 -7.27 -8.49
CA ALA A 84 -6.11 -7.07 -8.84
C ALA A 84 -5.20 -7.81 -7.85
N THR A 85 -4.13 -8.39 -8.37
CA THR A 85 -3.05 -8.98 -7.57
C THR A 85 -1.90 -8.00 -7.52
N VAL A 86 -1.36 -7.76 -6.32
CA VAL A 86 -0.18 -6.90 -6.17
C VAL A 86 1.04 -7.63 -6.68
N ARG A 87 1.78 -7.00 -7.58
CA ARG A 87 3.11 -7.44 -8.00
C ARG A 87 4.18 -6.94 -7.03
N GLU A 88 4.07 -5.70 -6.59
CA GLU A 88 5.05 -5.05 -5.72
C GLU A 88 4.38 -3.94 -4.92
N GLY A 89 4.72 -3.82 -3.64
CA GLY A 89 4.31 -2.73 -2.78
C GLY A 89 5.53 -2.08 -2.12
N LEU A 90 5.67 -0.77 -2.24
CA LEU A 90 6.81 0.00 -1.72
C LEU A 90 6.32 1.15 -0.85
N ALA A 91 6.86 1.25 0.35
CA ALA A 91 6.68 2.40 1.24
C ALA A 91 8.00 3.19 1.30
N PHE A 92 8.04 4.31 0.60
CA PHE A 92 9.21 5.17 0.53
C PHE A 92 9.41 5.96 1.82
N LYS A 93 10.68 6.19 2.18
CA LYS A 93 11.08 6.94 3.39
C LYS A 93 10.68 8.43 3.34
N ASP A 94 10.23 8.92 2.19
CA ASP A 94 9.61 10.24 2.04
C ASP A 94 8.11 10.26 2.40
N GLY A 95 7.52 9.11 2.75
CA GLY A 95 6.10 8.95 3.10
C GLY A 95 5.21 8.55 1.92
N ARG A 96 5.76 8.33 0.72
CA ARG A 96 4.98 7.88 -0.44
C ARG A 96 4.76 6.36 -0.43
N LEU A 97 3.54 5.93 -0.73
CA LEU A 97 3.20 4.55 -1.07
C LEU A 97 3.15 4.38 -2.58
N GLU A 98 3.68 3.25 -3.07
CA GLU A 98 3.40 2.76 -4.41
C GLU A 98 3.01 1.29 -4.39
N LEU A 99 1.90 0.97 -5.07
CA LEU A 99 1.49 -0.39 -5.36
C LEU A 99 1.48 -0.59 -6.87
N THR A 100 2.22 -1.59 -7.34
CA THR A 100 2.16 -2.05 -8.74
C THR A 100 1.40 -3.36 -8.78
N PHE A 101 0.45 -3.48 -9.70
CA PHE A 101 -0.36 -4.69 -9.87
C PHE A 101 0.14 -5.54 -11.06
N THR A 102 -0.27 -6.81 -11.10
CA THR A 102 0.17 -7.77 -12.14
C THR A 102 -0.30 -7.40 -13.55
N ASP A 103 -1.37 -6.60 -13.68
CA ASP A 103 -1.86 -6.06 -14.94
C ASP A 103 -1.08 -4.82 -15.43
N GLY A 104 -0.09 -4.36 -14.66
CA GLY A 104 0.75 -3.20 -14.97
C GLY A 104 0.18 -1.86 -14.49
N SER A 105 -1.01 -1.84 -13.89
CA SER A 105 -1.52 -0.64 -13.24
C SER A 105 -0.74 -0.28 -11.99
N ARG A 106 -0.70 1.01 -11.65
CA ARG A 106 0.02 1.52 -10.49
C ARG A 106 -0.84 2.49 -9.70
N LEU A 107 -0.87 2.30 -8.39
CA LEU A 107 -1.54 3.17 -7.43
C LEU A 107 -0.49 3.86 -6.56
N VAL A 108 -0.58 5.18 -6.43
CA VAL A 108 0.34 6.00 -5.64
C VAL A 108 -0.46 6.81 -4.63
N ALA A 109 -0.02 6.80 -3.38
CA ALA A 109 -0.45 7.75 -2.36
C ALA A 109 0.77 8.56 -1.90
N PRO A 110 0.84 9.88 -2.14
CA PRO A 110 1.91 10.72 -1.62
C PRO A 110 1.79 10.90 -0.11
N ALA A 111 2.83 11.45 0.53
CA ALA A 111 2.71 11.96 1.89
C ALA A 111 1.71 13.13 1.95
N GLY A 112 0.87 13.16 2.97
CA GLY A 112 -0.03 14.28 3.23
C GLY A 112 0.70 15.46 3.86
N GLN A 113 0.33 16.69 3.53
CA GLN A 113 0.98 17.88 4.10
C GLN A 113 0.62 18.10 5.58
N ALA A 114 -0.63 17.83 5.96
CA ALA A 114 -1.16 18.14 7.29
C ALA A 114 -1.66 16.92 8.07
N TYR A 115 -1.82 15.77 7.39
CA TYR A 115 -2.43 14.57 7.95
C TYR A 115 -1.73 13.31 7.41
N GLU A 116 -1.98 12.19 8.09
CA GLU A 116 -1.55 10.86 7.67
C GLU A 116 -2.33 10.47 6.39
N SER A 117 -1.63 10.31 5.27
CA SER A 117 -2.28 10.06 3.98
C SER A 117 -2.53 8.59 3.68
N TRP A 118 -1.78 7.69 4.31
CA TRP A 118 -2.04 6.26 4.19
C TRP A 118 -1.41 5.47 5.34
N GLN A 119 -1.93 4.26 5.52
CA GLN A 119 -1.35 3.25 6.38
C GLN A 119 -1.47 1.85 5.77
N LEU A 120 -0.50 0.99 6.07
CA LEU A 120 -0.62 -0.46 5.92
C LEU A 120 -0.69 -1.07 7.31
N ALA A 121 -1.67 -1.92 7.56
CA ALA A 121 -1.65 -2.80 8.72
C ALA A 121 -1.82 -4.26 8.31
N GLY A 122 -1.18 -5.13 9.07
CA GLY A 122 -1.11 -6.56 8.81
C GLY A 122 -1.12 -7.39 10.10
N PRO A 123 -0.93 -8.71 9.97
CA PRO A 123 -0.87 -9.63 11.10
C PRO A 123 0.17 -9.24 12.15
N HIS A 124 -0.02 -9.77 13.37
CA HIS A 124 0.90 -9.63 14.49
C HIS A 124 1.24 -8.17 14.90
N GLY A 125 0.36 -7.22 14.56
CA GLY A 125 0.55 -5.82 14.92
C GLY A 125 1.51 -5.05 14.02
N LEU A 126 1.83 -5.58 12.82
CA LEU A 126 2.50 -4.79 11.79
C LEU A 126 1.65 -3.56 11.47
N LEU A 127 2.26 -2.38 11.54
CA LEU A 127 1.65 -1.12 11.14
C LEU A 127 2.73 -0.23 10.51
N ILE A 128 2.39 0.39 9.38
CA ILE A 128 3.21 1.41 8.72
C ILE A 128 2.29 2.59 8.46
N VAL A 129 2.70 3.78 8.87
CA VAL A 129 1.92 5.02 8.71
C VAL A 129 2.79 6.06 8.02
N SER A 130 2.27 6.68 6.97
CA SER A 130 2.86 7.92 6.44
C SER A 130 2.49 9.08 7.34
N VAL A 131 3.50 9.74 7.91
CA VAL A 131 3.27 10.88 8.79
C VAL A 131 3.13 12.19 8.00
N PRO A 132 2.52 13.25 8.57
CA PRO A 132 2.41 14.54 7.92
C PRO A 132 3.78 15.13 7.52
N ASP A 133 3.82 15.80 6.37
CA ASP A 133 5.01 16.42 5.78
C ASP A 133 6.12 15.41 5.37
N GLY A 134 5.78 14.12 5.33
CA GLY A 134 6.65 13.04 4.86
C GLY A 134 7.29 12.21 5.96
N GLY A 135 7.83 11.06 5.57
CA GLY A 135 8.40 10.07 6.50
C GLY A 135 7.43 8.93 6.83
N LEU A 136 7.95 7.94 7.55
CA LEU A 136 7.20 6.76 7.98
C LEU A 136 7.37 6.52 9.47
N THR A 137 6.29 6.13 10.14
CA THR A 137 6.38 5.43 11.44
C THR A 137 6.04 3.96 11.23
N ILE A 138 6.90 3.08 11.75
CA ILE A 138 6.83 1.63 11.52
C ILE A 138 6.81 0.90 12.85
N TRP A 139 5.84 0.01 13.00
CA TRP A 139 5.75 -0.98 14.06
C TRP A 139 5.92 -2.35 13.43
N MET A 140 7.01 -3.03 13.80
CA MET A 140 7.31 -4.37 13.29
C MET A 140 6.31 -5.40 13.85
N PRO A 141 5.99 -6.47 13.09
CA PRO A 141 5.17 -7.55 13.60
C PRO A 141 5.82 -8.15 14.85
N LYS A 142 5.02 -8.40 15.88
CA LYS A 142 5.48 -9.10 17.09
C LYS A 142 5.65 -10.57 16.74
N THR A 143 6.82 -11.11 16.95
CA THR A 143 6.97 -12.57 16.96
C THR A 143 6.23 -13.08 18.19
N ASP A 144 5.40 -14.12 18.05
CA ASP A 144 4.81 -14.78 19.22
C ASP A 144 5.96 -15.36 20.05
N GLU A 145 6.37 -14.66 21.11
CA GLU A 145 7.15 -15.26 22.18
C GLU A 145 6.23 -16.31 22.81
N GLY A 146 6.46 -17.58 22.47
CA GLY A 146 5.74 -18.70 23.06
C GLY A 146 5.77 -18.55 24.58
N THR A 147 4.60 -18.36 25.19
CA THR A 147 4.40 -18.69 26.59
C THR A 147 4.59 -20.20 26.73
N GLU A 148 5.78 -20.61 27.14
CA GLU A 148 6.00 -21.85 27.89
C GLU A 148 5.37 -21.77 29.28
#